data_AF-A0A9Q0GDN4-F1
#
_entry.id   AF-A0A9Q0GDN4-F1
#
_cell.length_a   1.000
_cell.length_b   1.000
_cell.length_c   1.000
_cell.angle_alpha   90.00
_cell.angle_beta   90.00
_cell.angle_gamma   90.00
#
_symmetry.space_group_name_H-M   'P 1'
#
loop_
_entity.id
_entity.type
_entity.pdbx_description
1 polymer ?
#
loop_
_entity_poly.entity_id
_entity_poly.type
_entity_poly.pdbx_seq_one_letter_code
_entity_poly.pdbx_strand_id
1 'polypeptide(L)'
;MLMILKTLRMIAGAIANLCGNDKLQAKLRGEGGIKALLGMVRCKHPDVLAQIALGIANFAKCESRASTQGTKTGRSLLIEDGALPWIVQNANNEASPIRRHIELALCHLAQHEANAKDMIIGGALWELVRISRDCSREDIRNLAHRILSSSPTFQSELRRLRIDY
;
A
#
# COMPACT_ATOMS: atom_id res chain seq x y z
N MET A 1 12.74 -17.00 22.39
CA MET A 1 12.45 -16.74 20.96
C MET A 1 10.96 -16.57 20.66
N LEU A 2 10.07 -17.49 21.09
CA LEU A 2 8.61 -17.37 20.87
C LEU A 2 7.96 -16.09 21.45
N MET A 3 8.40 -15.63 22.61
CA MET A 3 7.84 -14.44 23.27
C MET A 3 8.06 -13.15 22.45
N ILE A 4 9.23 -13.00 21.82
CA ILE A 4 9.55 -11.80 21.02
C ILE A 4 8.66 -11.74 19.77
N LEU A 5 8.43 -12.87 19.10
CA LEU A 5 7.55 -12.95 17.93
C LEU A 5 6.10 -12.62 18.30
N LYS A 6 5.62 -13.13 19.45
CA LYS A 6 4.28 -12.81 19.95
C LYS A 6 4.14 -11.31 20.25
N THR A 7 5.14 -10.71 20.89
CA THR A 7 5.17 -9.26 21.16
C THR A 7 5.19 -8.46 19.86
N LEU A 8 6.04 -8.79 18.88
CA LEU A 8 6.11 -8.08 17.59
C LEU A 8 4.80 -8.15 16.82
N ARG A 9 4.15 -9.32 16.79
CA ARG A 9 2.84 -9.48 16.16
C ARG A 9 1.78 -8.59 16.81
N MET A 10 1.78 -8.52 18.15
CA MET A 10 0.84 -7.67 18.90
C MET A 10 1.10 -6.18 18.67
N ILE A 11 2.36 -5.76 18.68
CA ILE A 11 2.75 -4.37 18.39
C ILE A 11 2.36 -3.98 16.97
N ALA A 12 2.70 -4.81 15.98
CA ALA A 12 2.34 -4.55 14.59
C ALA A 12 0.82 -4.46 14.41
N GLY A 13 0.05 -5.33 15.06
CA GLY A 13 -1.41 -5.26 15.02
C GLY A 13 -1.99 -4.01 15.69
N ALA A 14 -1.43 -3.58 16.82
CA ALA A 14 -1.83 -2.33 17.46
C ALA A 14 -1.57 -1.13 16.54
N ILE A 15 -0.38 -1.03 15.94
CA ILE A 15 -0.06 0.03 14.99
C ILE A 15 -0.96 -0.04 13.76
N ALA A 16 -1.24 -1.24 13.25
CA ALA A 16 -2.13 -1.43 12.09
C ALA A 16 -3.56 -0.93 12.35
N ASN A 17 -4.07 -1.10 13.56
CA ASN A 17 -5.36 -0.55 13.96
C ASN A 17 -5.32 0.99 14.02
N LEU A 18 -4.23 1.58 14.52
CA LEU A 18 -4.05 3.04 14.54
C LEU A 18 -3.97 3.63 13.12
N CYS A 19 -3.31 2.93 12.18
CA CYS A 19 -3.25 3.33 10.77
C CYS A 19 -4.63 3.49 10.13
N GLY A 20 -5.65 2.79 10.63
CA GLY A 20 -7.03 2.84 10.13
C GLY A 20 -7.86 4.00 10.66
N ASN A 21 -7.27 4.89 11.48
CA ASN A 21 -7.95 6.03 12.08
C ASN A 21 -7.43 7.33 11.47
N ASP A 22 -8.26 7.98 10.65
CA ASP A 22 -7.94 9.22 9.94
C ASP A 22 -7.47 10.34 10.90
N LYS A 23 -8.04 10.41 12.12
CA LYS A 23 -7.69 11.43 13.12
C LYS A 23 -6.29 11.25 13.71
N LEU A 24 -5.74 10.04 13.63
CA LEU A 24 -4.44 9.70 14.22
C LEU A 24 -3.31 9.69 13.20
N GLN A 25 -3.58 9.80 11.89
CA GLN A 25 -2.54 9.70 10.86
C GLN A 25 -1.37 10.66 11.05
N ALA A 26 -1.65 11.94 11.26
CA ALA A 26 -0.61 12.96 11.42
C ALA A 26 0.26 12.67 12.65
N LYS A 27 -0.37 12.27 13.76
CA LYS A 27 0.31 11.90 15.00
C LYS A 27 1.15 10.63 14.81
N LEU A 28 0.56 9.60 14.21
CA LEU A 28 1.21 8.32 13.93
C LEU A 28 2.44 8.50 13.04
N ARG A 29 2.35 9.38 12.03
CA ARG A 29 3.50 9.77 11.21
C ARG A 29 4.56 10.48 12.04
N GLY A 30 4.16 11.49 12.83
CA GLY A 30 5.07 12.27 13.68
C GLY A 30 5.84 11.42 14.70
N GLU A 31 5.19 10.37 15.22
CA GLU A 31 5.79 9.39 16.14
C GLU A 31 6.54 8.25 15.42
N GLY A 32 6.64 8.29 14.09
CA GLY A 32 7.40 7.30 13.32
C GLY A 32 6.72 5.94 13.15
N GLY A 33 5.39 5.86 13.26
CA GLY A 33 4.64 4.60 13.19
C GLY A 33 4.86 3.81 11.89
N ILE A 34 4.97 4.48 10.74
CA ILE A 34 5.30 3.82 9.46
C ILE A 34 6.71 3.23 9.53
N LYS A 35 7.69 4.01 9.98
CA LYS A 35 9.08 3.56 10.14
C LYS A 35 9.19 2.39 11.12
N ALA A 36 8.37 2.38 12.18
CA ALA A 36 8.29 1.27 13.12
C ALA A 36 7.76 -0.02 12.44
N LEU A 37 6.69 0.07 11.63
CA LEU A 37 6.20 -1.07 10.85
C LEU A 37 7.27 -1.60 9.90
N LEU A 38 7.94 -0.71 9.15
CA LEU A 38 9.01 -1.10 8.22
C LEU A 38 10.23 -1.69 8.95
N GLY A 39 10.56 -1.20 10.15
CA GLY A 39 11.62 -1.76 10.99
C GLY A 39 11.34 -3.21 11.40
N MET A 40 10.07 -3.57 11.60
CA MET A 40 9.67 -4.94 11.98
C MET A 40 9.71 -5.94 10.82
N VAL A 41 9.81 -5.50 9.56
CA VAL A 41 9.94 -6.39 8.38
C VAL A 41 11.09 -7.38 8.53
N ARG A 42 12.18 -6.98 9.21
CA ARG A 42 13.39 -7.79 9.40
C ARG A 42 13.14 -9.12 10.13
N CYS A 43 12.04 -9.25 10.88
CA CYS A 43 11.74 -10.52 11.57
C CYS A 43 11.30 -11.64 10.62
N LYS A 44 10.90 -11.30 9.39
CA LYS A 44 10.45 -12.24 8.32
C LYS A 44 9.34 -13.23 8.74
N HIS A 45 8.71 -13.03 9.89
CA HIS A 45 7.70 -13.93 10.40
C HIS A 45 6.34 -13.66 9.72
N PRO A 46 5.70 -14.65 9.08
CA PRO A 46 4.49 -14.44 8.27
C PRO A 46 3.39 -13.66 8.99
N ASP A 47 3.09 -14.01 10.25
CA ASP A 47 2.06 -13.30 11.02
C ASP A 47 2.39 -11.82 11.27
N VAL A 48 3.66 -11.48 11.47
CA VAL A 48 4.09 -10.10 11.67
C VAL A 48 4.02 -9.35 10.34
N LEU A 49 4.47 -9.97 9.25
CA LEU A 49 4.37 -9.40 7.90
C LEU A 49 2.91 -9.16 7.48
N ALA A 50 1.99 -10.05 7.87
CA ALA A 50 0.55 -9.86 7.63
C ALA A 50 -0.01 -8.64 8.38
N GLN A 51 0.41 -8.41 9.63
CA GLN A 51 0.02 -7.21 10.37
C GLN A 51 0.65 -5.94 9.80
N ILE A 52 1.90 -6.00 9.34
CA ILE A 52 2.55 -4.88 8.64
C ILE A 52 1.78 -4.54 7.36
N ALA A 53 1.47 -5.55 6.53
CA ALA A 53 0.69 -5.36 5.32
C ALA A 53 -0.69 -4.76 5.60
N LEU A 54 -1.39 -5.24 6.63
CA LEU A 54 -2.66 -4.66 7.09
C LEU A 54 -2.49 -3.18 7.49
N GLY A 55 -1.46 -2.85 8.26
CA GLY A 55 -1.19 -1.48 8.68
C GLY A 55 -0.92 -0.54 7.51
N ILE A 56 -0.16 -0.99 6.52
CA ILE A 56 0.08 -0.22 5.29
C ILE A 56 -1.22 -0.05 4.50
N ALA A 57 -2.02 -1.10 4.33
CA ALA A 57 -3.29 -1.03 3.61
C ALA A 57 -4.27 -0.05 4.27
N ASN A 58 -4.36 -0.08 5.60
CA ASN A 58 -5.18 0.84 6.38
C ASN A 58 -4.69 2.28 6.22
N PHE A 59 -3.37 2.51 6.31
CA PHE A 59 -2.81 3.84 6.16
C PHE A 59 -3.06 4.41 4.76
N ALA A 60 -2.83 3.62 3.72
CA ALA A 60 -3.08 4.03 2.33
C ALA A 60 -4.57 4.36 2.10
N LYS A 61 -5.48 3.57 2.66
CA LYS A 61 -6.93 3.81 2.59
C LYS A 61 -7.32 5.15 3.22
N CYS A 62 -6.80 5.42 4.40
CA CYS A 62 -7.03 6.68 5.13
C CYS A 62 -6.49 7.89 4.34
N GLU A 63 -5.28 7.78 3.78
CA GLU A 63 -4.72 8.85 2.93
C GLU A 63 -5.54 9.08 1.66
N SER A 64 -5.99 8.01 1.02
CA SER A 64 -6.82 8.09 -0.19
C SER A 64 -8.13 8.84 0.09
N ARG A 65 -8.80 8.58 1.22
CA ARG A 65 -10.00 9.32 1.64
C ARG A 65 -9.73 10.82 1.84
N ALA A 66 -8.65 11.15 2.54
CA ALA A 66 -8.26 12.55 2.78
C ALA A 66 -7.98 13.28 1.45
N SER A 67 -7.34 12.60 0.51
CA SER A 67 -7.11 13.12 -0.83
C SER A 67 -8.40 13.34 -1.61
N THR A 68 -9.32 12.37 -1.64
CA THR A 68 -10.63 12.51 -2.31
C THR A 68 -11.46 13.66 -1.72
N GLN A 69 -11.29 13.96 -0.43
CA GLN A 69 -11.93 15.10 0.25
C GLN A 69 -11.21 16.44 0.03
N GLY A 70 -10.11 16.47 -0.74
CA GLY A 70 -9.33 17.68 -0.99
C GLY A 70 -8.54 18.19 0.21
N THR A 71 -8.48 17.45 1.32
CA THR A 71 -7.74 17.85 2.52
C THR A 71 -6.26 17.49 2.47
N LYS A 72 -5.84 16.75 1.43
CA LYS A 72 -4.45 16.35 1.17
C LYS A 72 -4.11 16.43 -0.31
N THR A 73 -3.10 17.23 -0.64
CA THR A 73 -2.68 17.52 -2.03
C THR A 73 -1.31 16.94 -2.39
N GLY A 74 -0.54 16.48 -1.41
CA GLY A 74 0.81 15.95 -1.59
C GLY A 74 0.86 14.44 -1.81
N ARG A 75 2.09 13.94 -2.02
CA ARG A 75 2.36 12.50 -2.12
C ARG A 75 2.01 11.77 -0.83
N SER A 76 1.77 10.47 -0.95
CA SER A 76 1.55 9.60 0.20
C SER A 76 2.76 9.59 1.11
N LEU A 77 2.51 9.62 2.41
CA LEU A 77 3.54 9.51 3.45
C LEU A 77 4.19 8.13 3.45
N LEU A 78 3.49 7.09 2.97
CA LEU A 78 4.08 5.77 2.76
C LEU A 78 5.19 5.82 1.72
N ILE A 79 5.01 6.62 0.66
CA ILE A 79 6.06 6.83 -0.35
C ILE A 79 7.21 7.65 0.24
N GLU A 80 6.89 8.73 0.95
CA GLU A 80 7.91 9.59 1.59
C GLU A 80 8.76 8.85 2.64
N ASP A 81 8.16 7.94 3.42
CA ASP A 81 8.86 7.11 4.40
C ASP A 81 9.49 5.84 3.79
N GLY A 82 9.50 5.70 2.46
CA GLY A 82 10.21 4.63 1.76
C GLY A 82 9.55 3.25 1.83
N ALA A 83 8.23 3.19 2.05
CA ALA A 83 7.49 1.92 2.09
C ALA A 83 7.27 1.31 0.69
N LEU A 84 7.27 2.13 -0.37
CA LEU A 84 6.90 1.71 -1.73
C LEU A 84 7.69 0.49 -2.24
N PRO A 85 9.02 0.39 -2.10
CA PRO A 85 9.77 -0.80 -2.53
C PRO A 85 9.30 -2.08 -1.84
N TRP A 86 9.00 -2.02 -0.54
CA TRP A 86 8.51 -3.18 0.21
C TRP A 86 7.09 -3.57 -0.21
N ILE A 87 6.24 -2.58 -0.48
CA ILE A 87 4.88 -2.79 -1.00
C ILE A 87 4.95 -3.49 -2.35
N VAL A 88 5.73 -2.98 -3.31
CA VAL A 88 5.87 -3.59 -4.65
C VAL A 88 6.41 -5.01 -4.54
N GLN A 89 7.45 -5.24 -3.73
CA GLN A 89 8.02 -6.57 -3.52
C GLN A 89 7.02 -7.61 -2.99
N ASN A 90 6.00 -7.16 -2.22
CA ASN A 90 5.01 -8.05 -1.62
C ASN A 90 3.67 -8.06 -2.36
N ALA A 91 3.58 -7.40 -3.52
CA ALA A 91 2.34 -7.29 -4.27
C ALA A 91 1.84 -8.64 -4.79
N ASN A 92 2.75 -9.55 -5.15
CA ASN A 92 2.45 -10.92 -5.56
C ASN A 92 2.91 -11.97 -4.51
N ASN A 93 2.83 -11.64 -3.22
CA ASN A 93 3.25 -12.55 -2.15
C ASN A 93 2.41 -13.85 -2.18
N GLU A 94 3.00 -15.02 -1.93
CA GLU A 94 2.28 -16.30 -1.92
C GLU A 94 1.22 -16.37 -0.79
N ALA A 95 1.51 -15.75 0.35
CA ALA A 95 0.60 -15.69 1.48
C ALA A 95 -0.60 -14.79 1.17
N SER A 96 -1.77 -15.40 0.99
CA SER A 96 -3.02 -14.72 0.65
C SER A 96 -3.33 -13.49 1.54
N PRO A 97 -3.15 -13.52 2.88
CA PRO A 97 -3.41 -12.34 3.71
C PRO A 97 -2.49 -11.15 3.39
N ILE A 98 -1.19 -11.39 3.16
CA ILE A 98 -0.22 -10.35 2.82
C ILE A 98 -0.58 -9.78 1.45
N ARG A 99 -0.70 -10.65 0.44
CA ARG A 99 -1.02 -10.28 -0.94
C ARG A 99 -2.25 -9.39 -1.00
N ARG A 100 -3.36 -9.82 -0.41
CA ARG A 100 -4.62 -9.06 -0.39
C ARG A 100 -4.45 -7.64 0.16
N HIS A 101 -3.74 -7.49 1.27
CA HIS A 101 -3.56 -6.18 1.89
C HIS A 101 -2.67 -5.27 1.04
N ILE A 102 -1.63 -5.83 0.40
CA ILE A 102 -0.74 -5.09 -0.47
C ILE A 102 -1.41 -4.67 -1.77
N GLU A 103 -2.20 -5.55 -2.39
CA GLU A 103 -2.98 -5.20 -3.59
C GLU A 103 -3.96 -4.04 -3.29
N LEU A 104 -4.64 -4.07 -2.13
CA LEU A 104 -5.45 -2.95 -1.68
C LEU A 104 -4.63 -1.68 -1.42
N ALA A 105 -3.46 -1.80 -0.80
CA ALA A 105 -2.58 -0.65 -0.55
C ALA A 105 -2.15 0.02 -1.87
N LEU A 106 -1.75 -0.77 -2.88
CA LEU A 106 -1.40 -0.28 -4.20
C LEU A 106 -2.57 0.44 -4.85
N CYS A 107 -3.77 -0.14 -4.84
CA CYS A 107 -4.96 0.52 -5.37
C CYS A 107 -5.30 1.84 -4.65
N HIS A 108 -5.14 1.91 -3.32
CA HIS A 108 -5.38 3.18 -2.59
C HIS A 108 -4.31 4.24 -2.88
N LEU A 109 -3.03 3.84 -2.98
CA LEU A 109 -1.96 4.75 -3.37
C LEU A 109 -2.18 5.30 -4.78
N ALA A 110 -2.57 4.43 -5.70
CA ALA A 110 -2.73 4.76 -7.11
C ALA A 110 -3.97 5.60 -7.42
N GLN A 111 -4.94 5.69 -6.51
CA GLN A 111 -6.08 6.61 -6.62
C GLN A 111 -5.67 8.08 -6.55
N HIS A 112 -4.48 8.38 -6.00
CA HIS A 112 -4.00 9.76 -5.93
C HIS A 112 -2.97 10.05 -7.02
N GLU A 113 -3.31 10.96 -7.93
CA GLU A 113 -2.48 11.30 -9.08
C GLU A 113 -1.06 11.78 -8.68
N ALA A 114 -0.92 12.45 -7.53
CA ALA A 114 0.42 12.89 -7.09
C ALA A 114 1.38 11.71 -6.81
N ASN A 115 0.87 10.51 -6.59
CA ASN A 115 1.69 9.32 -6.36
C ASN A 115 2.12 8.63 -7.67
N ALA A 116 1.45 8.91 -8.79
CA ALA A 116 1.56 8.10 -10.00
C ALA A 116 3.00 8.00 -10.54
N LYS A 117 3.75 9.12 -10.53
CA LYS A 117 5.14 9.14 -11.00
C LYS A 117 6.06 8.27 -10.14
N ASP A 118 5.98 8.38 -8.82
CA ASP A 118 6.78 7.56 -7.90
C ASP A 118 6.39 6.08 -8.02
N MET A 119 5.09 5.79 -8.22
CA MET A 119 4.61 4.42 -8.44
C MET A 119 5.13 3.82 -9.74
N ILE A 120 5.20 4.59 -10.83
CA ILE A 120 5.83 4.14 -12.09
C ILE A 120 7.32 3.86 -11.87
N ILE A 121 8.06 4.81 -11.31
CA ILE A 121 9.50 4.68 -11.06
C ILE A 121 9.80 3.50 -10.13
N GLY A 122 8.94 3.28 -9.12
CA GLY A 122 9.06 2.19 -8.16
C GLY A 122 8.59 0.83 -8.68
N GLY A 123 8.15 0.72 -9.94
CA GLY A 123 7.69 -0.53 -10.56
C GLY A 123 6.27 -0.96 -10.21
N ALA A 124 5.52 -0.15 -9.45
CA ALA A 124 4.16 -0.46 -9.03
C ALA A 124 3.14 -0.49 -10.18
N LEU A 125 3.42 0.17 -11.31
CA LEU A 125 2.54 0.11 -12.49
C LEU A 125 2.37 -1.34 -12.99
N TRP A 126 3.44 -2.12 -13.04
CA TRP A 126 3.38 -3.52 -13.46
C TRP A 126 2.52 -4.37 -12.53
N GLU A 127 2.64 -4.14 -11.23
CA GLU A 127 1.79 -4.81 -10.24
C GLU A 127 0.33 -4.37 -10.36
N LEU A 128 0.03 -3.10 -10.65
CA LEU A 128 -1.34 -2.66 -10.89
C LEU A 128 -1.96 -3.33 -12.12
N VAL A 129 -1.18 -3.50 -13.21
CA VAL A 129 -1.63 -4.22 -14.42
C VAL A 129 -1.85 -5.71 -14.11
N ARG A 130 -0.96 -6.35 -13.34
CA ARG A 130 -1.18 -7.72 -12.87
C ARG A 130 -2.45 -7.81 -12.03
N ILE A 131 -2.66 -6.86 -11.11
CA ILE A 131 -3.83 -6.84 -10.24
C ILE A 131 -5.11 -6.67 -11.05
N SER A 132 -5.17 -5.82 -12.09
CA SER A 132 -6.38 -5.61 -12.89
C SER A 132 -6.83 -6.89 -13.61
N ARG A 133 -5.88 -7.77 -13.94
CA ARG A 133 -6.11 -9.01 -14.69
C ARG A 133 -6.30 -10.24 -13.80
N ASP A 134 -5.38 -10.41 -12.85
CA ASP A 134 -5.14 -11.71 -12.21
C ASP A 134 -5.56 -11.76 -10.73
N CYS A 135 -5.88 -10.62 -10.10
CA CYS A 135 -6.25 -10.62 -8.68
C CYS A 135 -7.49 -11.50 -8.45
N SER A 136 -7.46 -12.39 -7.48
CA SER A 136 -8.59 -13.29 -7.22
C SER A 136 -9.85 -12.58 -6.71
N ARG A 137 -9.69 -11.37 -6.19
CA ARG A 137 -10.78 -10.55 -5.62
C ARG A 137 -11.29 -9.55 -6.64
N GLU A 138 -12.54 -9.74 -7.07
CA GLU A 138 -13.16 -8.94 -8.12
C GLU A 138 -13.27 -7.45 -7.78
N ASP A 139 -13.55 -7.12 -6.51
CA ASP A 139 -13.59 -5.74 -6.05
C ASP A 139 -12.24 -5.02 -6.22
N ILE A 140 -11.14 -5.74 -5.97
CA ILE A 140 -9.79 -5.21 -6.13
C ILE A 140 -9.43 -5.12 -7.62
N ARG A 141 -9.69 -6.17 -8.42
CA ARG A 141 -9.44 -6.15 -9.88
C ARG A 141 -10.11 -4.95 -10.54
N ASN A 142 -11.40 -4.79 -10.28
CA ASN A 142 -12.21 -3.72 -10.88
C ASN A 142 -11.73 -2.33 -10.42
N LEU A 143 -11.25 -2.22 -9.17
CA LEU A 143 -10.63 -0.97 -8.69
C LEU A 143 -9.32 -0.67 -9.43
N ALA A 144 -8.42 -1.65 -9.57
CA ALA A 144 -7.17 -1.47 -10.31
C ALA A 144 -7.42 -1.09 -11.77
N HIS A 145 -8.33 -1.79 -12.45
CA HIS A 145 -8.69 -1.48 -13.83
C HIS A 145 -9.22 -0.05 -13.97
N ARG A 146 -10.13 0.39 -13.08
CA ARG A 146 -10.62 1.79 -13.09
C ARG A 146 -9.51 2.82 -12.89
N ILE A 147 -8.57 2.56 -11.98
CA ILE A 147 -7.45 3.47 -11.70
C ILE A 147 -6.57 3.65 -12.95
N LEU A 148 -6.20 2.54 -13.60
CA LEU A 148 -5.40 2.56 -14.83
C LEU A 148 -6.14 3.30 -15.96
N SER A 149 -7.47 3.18 -16.01
CA SER A 149 -8.34 3.88 -16.96
C SER A 149 -8.61 5.35 -16.60
N SER A 150 -8.40 5.79 -15.36
CA SER A 150 -8.74 7.16 -14.94
C SER A 150 -7.54 8.08 -14.74
N SER A 151 -6.35 7.53 -14.44
CA SER A 151 -5.14 8.32 -14.21
C SER A 151 -4.45 8.70 -15.53
N PRO A 152 -4.34 10.00 -15.87
CA PRO A 152 -3.64 10.42 -17.08
C PRO A 152 -2.17 10.00 -17.09
N THR A 153 -1.50 10.03 -15.94
CA THR A 153 -0.10 9.63 -15.83
C THR A 153 0.08 8.14 -16.11
N PHE A 154 -0.75 7.26 -15.53
CA PHE A 154 -0.67 5.83 -15.83
C PHE A 154 -1.03 5.52 -17.28
N GLN A 155 -2.07 6.14 -17.83
CA GLN A 155 -2.43 5.96 -19.25
C GLN A 155 -1.32 6.39 -20.21
N SER A 156 -0.66 7.51 -19.93
CA SER A 156 0.47 7.98 -20.74
C SER A 156 1.59 6.95 -20.75
N GLU A 157 1.95 6.42 -19.59
CA GLU A 157 3.02 5.44 -19.44
C GLU A 157 2.67 4.08 -20.06
N LEU A 158 1.44 3.61 -19.90
CA LEU A 158 0.95 2.38 -20.52
C LEU A 158 0.99 2.46 -22.05
N ARG A 159 0.57 3.60 -22.63
CA ARG A 159 0.68 3.84 -24.09
C ARG A 159 2.14 3.88 -24.54
N ARG A 160 3.02 4.53 -23.77
CA ARG A 160 4.47 4.58 -24.05
C ARG A 160 5.08 3.18 -24.08
N LEU A 161 4.65 2.31 -23.16
CA LEU A 161 5.15 0.94 -23.02
C LEU A 161 4.40 -0.09 -23.90
N ARG A 162 3.28 0.30 -24.54
CA ARG A 162 2.39 -0.59 -25.31
C ARG A 162 1.86 -1.76 -24.48
N ILE A 163 1.44 -1.48 -23.26
CA ILE A 163 0.89 -2.46 -22.31
C ILE A 163 -0.63 -2.28 -22.26
N ASP A 164 -1.35 -3.36 -22.56
CA ASP A 164 -2.78 -3.47 -22.27
C ASP A 164 -3.00 -3.86 -20.80
N TYR A 165 -4.20 -3.72 -20.25
CA TYR A 165 -4.50 -4.01 -18.84
C TYR A 165 -5.98 -4.31 -18.56
#